data_AF-A0A317PX71-F1
#
_entry.id   AF-A0A317PX71-F1
#
_cell.length_a   1.000
_cell.length_b   1.000
_cell.length_c   1.000
_cell.angle_alpha   90.00
_cell.angle_beta   90.00
_cell.angle_gamma   90.00
#
_symmetry.space_group_name_H-M   'P 1'
#
loop_
_entity.id
_entity.type
_entity.pdbx_description
1 polymer ?
#
loop_
_entity_poly.entity_id
_entity_poly.type
_entity_poly.pdbx_seq_one_letter_code
_entity_poly.pdbx_strand_id
1 'polypeptide(L)'
;MLRTFWHYLGETQPRLLRVVHILIAALVIGQIINSNATQVEAITDISAGVLVFLCTWLHIIAGSVLVILGFALLFYVLVLRGFRYYFAWLMGDFSAIFADLRTLARFRLPEASAGGIAATVQGLGVGALLLVALSGAIGVALYLMGYAVGFNVIHWHKFLTGLIEVYIFAHSAMGLLHFALRQFLPVKRE
;
A
#
# COMPACT_ATOMS: atom_id res chain seq x y z
N MET A 1 10.63 10.66 -21.00
CA MET A 1 10.16 10.62 -19.60
C MET A 1 9.30 9.39 -19.31
N LEU A 2 8.05 9.26 -19.79
CA LEU A 2 7.18 8.11 -19.48
C LEU A 2 7.76 6.74 -19.90
N ARG A 3 8.29 6.61 -21.12
CA ARG A 3 8.94 5.37 -21.59
C ARG A 3 10.15 4.98 -20.74
N THR A 4 10.95 5.96 -20.35
CA THR A 4 12.14 5.78 -19.50
C THR A 4 11.76 5.29 -18.11
N PHE A 5 10.70 5.85 -17.52
CA PHE A 5 10.18 5.42 -16.23
C PHE A 5 9.60 4.00 -16.30
N TRP A 6 8.85 3.68 -17.35
CA TRP A 6 8.32 2.33 -17.57
C TRP A 6 9.42 1.28 -17.71
N HIS A 7 10.52 1.64 -18.39
CA HIS A 7 11.70 0.78 -18.50
C HIS A 7 12.37 0.60 -17.13
N TYR A 8 12.59 1.67 -16.38
CA TYR A 8 13.11 1.62 -15.01
C TYR A 8 12.30 0.69 -14.10
N LEU A 9 10.96 0.76 -14.13
CA LEU A 9 10.10 -0.14 -13.37
C LEU A 9 10.24 -1.61 -13.82
N GLY A 10 10.53 -1.84 -15.10
CA GLY A 10 10.73 -3.19 -15.65
C GLY A 10 12.06 -3.83 -15.24
N GLU A 11 13.07 -3.04 -14.93
CA GLU A 11 14.35 -3.52 -14.42
C GLU A 11 14.28 -3.88 -12.93
N THR A 12 13.40 -3.22 -12.17
CA THR A 12 13.30 -3.39 -10.71
C THR A 12 12.29 -4.44 -10.28
N GLN A 13 11.28 -4.76 -11.10
CA GLN A 13 10.17 -5.64 -10.74
C GLN A 13 9.74 -6.57 -11.89
N PRO A 14 9.43 -7.85 -11.61
CA PRO A 14 8.81 -8.74 -12.59
C PRO A 14 7.50 -8.17 -13.15
N ARG A 15 7.19 -8.49 -14.41
CA ARG A 15 6.01 -7.93 -15.12
C ARG A 15 4.71 -8.12 -14.35
N LEU A 16 4.46 -9.32 -13.84
CA LEU A 16 3.24 -9.64 -13.08
C LEU A 16 3.13 -8.78 -11.81
N LEU A 17 4.20 -8.74 -11.02
CA LEU A 17 4.26 -7.92 -9.80
C LEU A 17 3.96 -6.45 -10.09
N ARG A 18 4.55 -5.91 -11.17
CA ARG A 18 4.34 -4.53 -11.59
C ARG A 18 2.89 -4.25 -11.98
N VAL A 19 2.25 -5.13 -12.76
CA VAL A 19 0.84 -4.95 -13.17
C VAL A 19 -0.08 -5.02 -11.95
N VAL A 20 0.10 -6.02 -11.08
CA VAL A 20 -0.68 -6.15 -9.84
C VAL A 20 -0.48 -4.94 -8.93
N HIS A 21 0.76 -4.47 -8.77
CA HIS A 21 1.07 -3.30 -7.94
C HIS A 21 0.41 -2.03 -8.49
N ILE A 22 0.45 -1.78 -9.80
CA ILE A 22 -0.21 -0.62 -10.42
C ILE A 22 -1.73 -0.71 -10.27
N LEU A 23 -2.32 -1.91 -10.44
CA LEU A 23 -3.75 -2.11 -10.23
C LEU A 23 -4.14 -1.81 -8.78
N ILE A 24 -3.40 -2.34 -7.80
CA ILE A 24 -3.61 -2.05 -6.38
C ILE A 24 -3.51 -0.54 -6.12
N ALA A 25 -2.47 0.12 -6.63
CA ALA A 25 -2.29 1.56 -6.46
C ALA A 25 -3.46 2.36 -7.05
N ALA A 26 -3.93 2.00 -8.25
CA ALA A 26 -5.08 2.64 -8.88
C ALA A 26 -6.37 2.45 -8.07
N LEU A 27 -6.61 1.22 -7.58
CA LEU A 27 -7.76 0.93 -6.73
C LEU A 27 -7.70 1.71 -5.41
N VAL A 28 -6.55 1.74 -4.74
CA VAL A 28 -6.36 2.50 -3.49
C VAL A 28 -6.59 4.00 -3.68
N ILE A 29 -6.03 4.59 -4.75
CA ILE A 29 -6.27 6.01 -5.07
C ILE A 29 -7.76 6.25 -5.33
N GLY A 30 -8.41 5.34 -6.07
CA GLY A 30 -9.86 5.37 -6.28
C GLY A 30 -10.64 5.29 -4.98
N GLN A 31 -10.23 4.45 -4.01
CA GLN A 31 -10.86 4.36 -2.70
C GLN A 31 -10.74 5.67 -1.91
N ILE A 32 -9.58 6.32 -1.91
CA ILE A 32 -9.35 7.59 -1.23
C ILE A 32 -10.22 8.71 -1.82
N ILE A 33 -10.36 8.76 -3.15
CA ILE A 33 -11.20 9.76 -3.82
C ILE A 33 -12.68 9.49 -3.51
N ASN A 34 -13.11 8.23 -3.65
CA ASN A 34 -14.49 7.80 -3.51
C ASN A 34 -14.99 7.88 -2.05
N SER A 35 -14.12 7.73 -1.05
CA SER A 35 -14.48 7.66 0.38
C SER A 35 -15.25 8.89 0.87
N ASN A 36 -15.00 10.06 0.30
CA ASN A 36 -15.69 11.32 0.64
C ASN A 36 -17.21 11.28 0.37
N ALA A 37 -17.66 10.37 -0.51
CA ALA A 37 -19.07 10.21 -0.89
C ALA A 37 -19.69 8.91 -0.33
N THR A 38 -19.11 8.33 0.73
CA THR A 38 -19.59 7.08 1.34
C THR A 38 -20.30 7.34 2.67
N GLN A 39 -21.35 6.55 2.94
CA GLN A 39 -22.06 6.52 4.22
C GLN A 39 -22.41 5.08 4.54
N VAL A 40 -22.25 4.66 5.80
CA VAL A 40 -22.50 3.26 6.20
C VAL A 40 -23.98 2.93 6.09
N GLU A 41 -24.83 3.90 6.43
CA GLU A 41 -26.28 3.82 6.37
C GLU A 41 -26.77 3.58 4.93
N ALA A 42 -26.03 4.07 3.94
CA ALA A 42 -26.31 3.87 2.52
C ALA A 42 -26.12 2.43 2.04
N ILE A 43 -25.66 1.51 2.89
CA ILE A 43 -25.65 0.07 2.59
C ILE A 43 -27.08 -0.48 2.53
N THR A 44 -27.97 -0.02 3.43
CA THR A 44 -29.35 -0.52 3.55
C THR A 44 -30.42 0.52 3.25
N ASP A 45 -30.06 1.81 3.21
CA ASP A 45 -31.00 2.90 3.00
C ASP A 45 -30.56 3.84 1.85
N ILE A 46 -31.40 3.97 0.82
CA ILE A 46 -31.13 4.82 -0.35
C ILE A 46 -31.49 6.29 -0.07
N SER A 47 -32.08 6.61 1.08
CA SER A 47 -32.51 7.98 1.45
C SER A 47 -31.40 9.03 1.37
N ALA A 48 -30.13 8.62 1.56
CA ALA A 48 -28.94 9.46 1.40
C ALA A 48 -28.64 9.88 -0.06
N GLY A 49 -29.36 9.31 -1.04
CA GLY A 49 -29.26 9.60 -2.46
C GLY A 49 -28.51 8.54 -3.27
N VAL A 50 -28.88 8.40 -4.54
CA VAL A 50 -28.36 7.37 -5.46
C VAL A 50 -26.84 7.44 -5.61
N LEU A 51 -26.26 8.64 -5.66
CA LEU A 51 -24.81 8.80 -5.76
C LEU A 51 -24.09 8.22 -4.53
N VAL A 52 -24.55 8.56 -3.33
CA VAL A 52 -23.96 8.06 -2.07
C VAL A 52 -24.09 6.55 -1.97
N PHE A 53 -25.25 6.00 -2.36
CA PHE A 53 -25.48 4.56 -2.44
C PHE A 53 -24.46 3.88 -3.39
N LEU A 54 -24.32 4.39 -4.61
CA LEU A 54 -23.39 3.83 -5.60
C LEU A 54 -21.93 3.96 -5.16
N CYS A 55 -21.53 5.11 -4.63
CA CYS A 55 -20.19 5.34 -4.09
C CYS A 55 -19.88 4.38 -2.93
N THR A 56 -20.84 4.16 -2.03
CA THR A 56 -20.70 3.24 -0.89
C THR A 56 -20.48 1.80 -1.39
N TRP A 57 -21.30 1.31 -2.30
CA TRP A 57 -21.14 -0.04 -2.84
C TRP A 57 -19.87 -0.19 -3.69
N LEU A 58 -19.50 0.82 -4.47
CA LEU A 58 -18.23 0.84 -5.19
C LEU A 58 -17.04 0.75 -4.23
N HIS A 59 -17.09 1.47 -3.10
CA HIS A 59 -16.07 1.41 -2.04
C HIS A 59 -15.99 -0.02 -1.47
N ILE A 60 -17.12 -0.61 -1.08
CA ILE A 60 -17.18 -1.96 -0.50
C ILE A 60 -16.65 -3.03 -1.46
N ILE A 61 -17.09 -3.00 -2.72
CA ILE A 61 -16.71 -3.99 -3.73
C ILE A 61 -15.21 -3.89 -4.04
N ALA A 62 -14.72 -2.68 -4.35
CA ALA A 62 -13.31 -2.49 -4.68
C ALA A 62 -12.40 -2.70 -3.46
N GLY A 63 -12.83 -2.32 -2.25
CA GLY A 63 -12.15 -2.65 -1.00
C GLY A 63 -12.06 -4.16 -0.75
N SER A 64 -13.12 -4.91 -1.05
CA SER A 64 -13.12 -6.39 -0.96
C SER A 64 -12.15 -7.02 -1.97
N VAL A 65 -12.08 -6.49 -3.19
CA VAL A 65 -11.07 -6.88 -4.19
C VAL A 65 -9.66 -6.60 -3.68
N LEU A 66 -9.43 -5.46 -3.00
CA LEU A 66 -8.14 -5.13 -2.39
C LEU A 66 -7.71 -6.09 -1.28
N VAL A 67 -8.63 -6.71 -0.53
CA VAL A 67 -8.29 -7.79 0.42
C VAL A 67 -7.65 -8.96 -0.32
N ILE A 68 -8.29 -9.43 -1.40
CA ILE A 68 -7.81 -10.57 -2.20
C ILE A 68 -6.45 -10.23 -2.84
N LEU A 69 -6.36 -9.07 -3.49
CA LEU A 69 -5.11 -8.62 -4.14
C LEU A 69 -4.00 -8.38 -3.12
N GLY A 70 -4.32 -7.88 -1.92
CA GLY A 70 -3.38 -7.67 -0.83
C GLY A 70 -2.76 -8.97 -0.34
N PHE A 71 -3.57 -10.01 -0.14
CA PHE A 71 -3.06 -11.34 0.22
C PHE A 71 -2.29 -12.00 -0.91
N ALA A 72 -2.75 -11.87 -2.16
CA ALA A 72 -2.03 -12.37 -3.33
C ALA A 72 -0.65 -11.69 -3.45
N LEU A 73 -0.59 -10.37 -3.26
CA LEU A 73 0.66 -9.61 -3.26
C LEU A 73 1.57 -10.06 -2.11
N LEU A 74 1.06 -10.16 -0.88
CA LEU A 74 1.81 -10.63 0.29
C LEU A 74 2.39 -12.02 0.04
N PHE A 75 1.57 -12.97 -0.38
CA PHE A 75 2.01 -14.32 -0.68
C PHE A 75 3.10 -14.33 -1.76
N TYR A 76 2.89 -13.60 -2.86
CA TYR A 76 3.84 -13.52 -3.96
C TYR A 76 5.21 -12.97 -3.50
N VAL A 77 5.22 -11.87 -2.74
CA VAL A 77 6.49 -11.29 -2.28
C VAL A 77 7.19 -12.19 -1.25
N LEU A 78 6.44 -12.85 -0.38
CA LEU A 78 6.98 -13.82 0.58
C LEU A 78 7.61 -15.03 -0.12
N VAL A 79 6.99 -15.56 -1.18
CA VAL A 79 7.58 -16.64 -2.00
C VAL A 79 8.83 -16.16 -2.72
N LEU A 80 8.84 -14.92 -3.23
CA LEU A 80 9.94 -14.41 -4.04
C LEU A 80 11.21 -14.11 -3.23
N ARG A 81 11.09 -13.55 -2.02
CA ARG A 81 12.25 -13.09 -1.23
C ARG A 81 12.27 -13.58 0.22
N GLY A 82 11.20 -14.20 0.71
CA GLY A 82 11.07 -14.67 2.08
C GLY A 82 10.61 -13.60 3.07
N PHE A 83 10.09 -14.05 4.21
CA PHE A 83 9.57 -13.17 5.27
C PHE A 83 10.61 -12.20 5.83
N ARG A 84 11.81 -12.70 6.17
CA ARG A 84 12.88 -11.88 6.76
C ARG A 84 13.33 -10.73 5.84
N TYR A 85 13.13 -10.84 4.53
CA TYR A 85 13.49 -9.77 3.61
C TYR A 85 12.69 -8.49 3.88
N TYR A 86 11.38 -8.60 4.12
CA TYR A 86 10.48 -7.45 4.32
C TYR A 86 10.22 -7.13 5.80
N PHE A 87 10.33 -8.15 6.66
CA PHE A 87 9.87 -8.11 8.05
C PHE A 87 10.97 -8.40 9.08
N ALA A 88 12.24 -8.13 8.74
CA ALA A 88 13.37 -8.28 9.68
C ALA A 88 13.14 -7.53 11.01
N TRP A 89 12.54 -6.34 10.95
CA TRP A 89 12.22 -5.50 12.11
C TRP A 89 11.24 -6.17 13.09
N LEU A 90 10.33 -7.04 12.62
CA LEU A 90 9.46 -7.84 13.50
C LEU A 90 10.23 -8.87 14.30
N MET A 91 11.41 -9.26 13.83
CA MET A 91 12.34 -10.16 14.53
C MET A 91 13.37 -9.41 15.39
N GLY A 92 13.22 -8.08 15.54
CA GLY A 92 14.16 -7.24 16.26
C GLY A 92 15.47 -6.93 15.52
N ASP A 93 15.57 -7.29 14.23
CA ASP A 93 16.77 -7.03 13.43
C ASP A 93 16.64 -5.71 12.65
N PHE A 94 17.31 -4.67 13.17
CA PHE A 94 17.36 -3.33 12.59
C PHE A 94 18.72 -3.01 11.96
N SER A 95 19.61 -4.00 11.84
CA SER A 95 21.00 -3.79 11.41
C SER A 95 21.10 -3.14 10.01
N ALA A 96 20.33 -3.65 9.05
CA ALA A 96 20.28 -3.15 7.68
C ALA A 96 19.66 -1.74 7.59
N ILE A 97 18.60 -1.45 8.37
CA ILE A 97 18.03 -0.09 8.46
C ILE A 97 19.09 0.91 8.93
N PHE A 98 19.86 0.58 9.98
CA PHE A 98 20.90 1.48 10.46
C PHE A 98 22.05 1.66 9.44
N ALA A 99 22.39 0.63 8.68
CA ALA A 99 23.37 0.73 7.59
C ALA A 99 22.88 1.67 6.47
N ASP A 100 21.60 1.56 6.10
CA ASP A 100 20.98 2.43 5.10
C ASP A 100 20.92 3.88 5.58
N LEU A 101 20.55 4.11 6.85
CA LEU A 101 20.56 5.45 7.46
C LEU A 101 21.95 6.10 7.44
N ARG A 102 23.02 5.32 7.72
CA ARG A 102 24.40 5.82 7.61
C ARG A 102 24.79 6.16 6.17
N THR A 103 24.25 5.44 5.20
CA THR A 103 24.47 5.70 3.77
C THR A 103 23.77 6.98 3.34
N LEU A 104 22.51 7.15 3.74
CA LEU A 104 21.72 8.36 3.52
C LEU A 104 22.35 9.60 4.18
N ALA A 105 22.90 9.46 5.39
CA ALA A 105 23.63 10.53 6.08
C ALA A 105 24.87 11.02 5.32
N ARG A 106 25.38 10.23 4.37
CA ARG A 106 26.48 10.60 3.45
C ARG A 106 25.97 11.10 2.10
N PHE A 107 24.68 11.43 2.00
CA PHE A 107 24.00 11.83 0.76
C PHE A 107 24.15 10.81 -0.38
N ARG A 108 24.21 9.51 -0.03
CA ARG A 108 24.21 8.40 -0.99
C ARG A 108 22.92 7.60 -0.83
N LEU A 109 22.40 7.07 -1.93
CA LEU A 109 21.26 6.17 -1.88
C LEU A 109 21.74 4.77 -1.50
N PRO A 110 21.08 4.10 -0.53
CA PRO A 110 21.32 2.71 -0.26
C PRO A 110 20.79 1.81 -1.39
N GLU A 111 21.49 0.72 -1.64
CA GLU A 111 21.02 -0.34 -2.52
C GLU A 111 19.94 -1.19 -1.82
N ALA A 112 19.03 -1.76 -2.61
CA ALA A 112 17.97 -2.60 -2.06
C ALA A 112 18.56 -3.87 -1.41
N SER A 113 18.30 -4.05 -0.12
CA SER A 113 18.81 -5.17 0.68
C SER A 113 17.72 -5.76 1.58
N ALA A 114 17.90 -7.01 2.00
CA ALA A 114 17.01 -7.67 2.94
C ALA A 114 17.02 -6.93 4.29
N GLY A 115 15.84 -6.57 4.79
CA GLY A 115 15.70 -5.82 6.03
C GLY A 115 16.13 -4.36 5.96
N GLY A 116 16.60 -3.86 4.81
CA GLY A 116 16.91 -2.44 4.61
C GLY A 116 15.66 -1.56 4.59
N ILE A 117 15.84 -0.24 4.46
CA ILE A 117 14.74 0.75 4.45
C ILE A 117 13.77 0.46 3.31
N ALA A 118 14.26 0.22 2.09
CA ALA A 118 13.40 -0.02 0.93
C ALA A 118 12.51 -1.26 1.11
N ALA A 119 13.08 -2.36 1.62
CA ALA A 119 12.35 -3.59 1.88
C ALA A 119 11.36 -3.44 3.05
N THR A 120 11.75 -2.69 4.09
CA THR A 120 10.90 -2.37 5.24
C THR A 120 9.70 -1.53 4.81
N VAL A 121 9.91 -0.47 4.03
CA VAL A 121 8.83 0.35 3.47
C VAL A 121 7.88 -0.54 2.67
N GLN A 122 8.40 -1.39 1.78
CA GLN A 122 7.54 -2.30 1.01
C GLN A 122 6.70 -3.24 1.90
N GLY A 123 7.30 -3.80 2.97
CA GLY A 123 6.60 -4.62 3.96
C GLY A 123 5.52 -3.84 4.72
N LEU A 124 5.82 -2.63 5.17
CA LEU A 124 4.88 -1.72 5.84
C LEU A 124 3.71 -1.36 4.92
N GLY A 125 3.95 -1.16 3.63
CA GLY A 125 2.90 -0.89 2.64
C GLY A 125 1.91 -2.03 2.50
N VAL A 126 2.40 -3.26 2.38
CA VAL A 126 1.54 -4.46 2.31
C VAL A 126 0.79 -4.67 3.62
N GLY A 127 1.45 -4.46 4.76
CA GLY A 127 0.82 -4.54 6.08
C GLY A 127 -0.29 -3.50 6.27
N ALA A 128 -0.03 -2.24 5.93
CA ALA A 128 -1.03 -1.17 5.99
C ALA A 128 -2.21 -1.45 5.06
N LEU A 129 -1.96 -1.91 3.83
CA LEU A 129 -3.00 -2.28 2.86
C LEU A 129 -3.94 -3.33 3.45
N LEU A 130 -3.39 -4.42 3.97
CA LEU A 130 -4.18 -5.50 4.55
C LEU A 130 -4.93 -5.04 5.81
N LEU A 131 -4.28 -4.27 6.69
CA LEU A 131 -4.91 -3.76 7.91
C LEU A 131 -6.13 -2.88 7.60
N VAL A 132 -6.00 -1.97 6.63
CA VAL A 132 -7.10 -1.09 6.21
C VAL A 132 -8.19 -1.86 5.49
N ALA A 133 -7.82 -2.72 4.51
CA ALA A 133 -8.81 -3.47 3.75
C ALA A 133 -9.59 -4.47 4.62
N LEU A 134 -8.92 -5.16 5.54
CA LEU A 134 -9.57 -6.09 6.48
C LEU A 134 -10.45 -5.37 7.49
N SER A 135 -10.00 -4.25 8.07
CA SER A 135 -10.86 -3.48 9.00
C SER A 135 -12.13 -2.97 8.31
N GLY A 136 -12.05 -2.54 7.05
CA GLY A 136 -13.22 -2.15 6.27
C GLY A 136 -14.17 -3.33 6.02
N ALA A 137 -13.65 -4.45 5.55
CA ALA A 137 -14.44 -5.66 5.29
C ALA A 137 -15.11 -6.22 6.57
N ILE A 138 -14.37 -6.28 7.68
CA ILE A 138 -14.89 -6.72 8.98
C ILE A 138 -15.96 -5.74 9.48
N GLY A 139 -15.73 -4.44 9.37
CA GLY A 139 -16.70 -3.41 9.79
C GLY A 139 -18.02 -3.53 9.03
N VAL A 140 -17.96 -3.68 7.71
CA VAL A 140 -19.14 -3.88 6.85
C VAL A 140 -19.85 -5.20 7.19
N ALA A 141 -19.10 -6.29 7.35
CA ALA A 141 -19.69 -7.58 7.71
C ALA A 141 -20.44 -7.52 9.06
N LEU A 142 -19.81 -6.94 10.08
CA LEU A 142 -20.43 -6.77 11.40
C LEU A 142 -21.68 -5.87 11.34
N TYR A 143 -21.63 -4.80 10.54
CA TYR A 143 -22.78 -3.93 10.31
C TYR A 143 -23.95 -4.68 9.66
N LEU A 144 -23.69 -5.43 8.58
CA LEU A 144 -24.70 -6.23 7.88
C LEU A 144 -25.31 -7.34 8.77
N MET A 145 -24.54 -7.84 9.73
CA MET A 145 -25.02 -8.81 10.73
C MET A 145 -25.82 -8.16 11.88
N GLY A 146 -25.97 -6.84 11.89
CA GLY A 146 -26.69 -6.10 12.92
C GLY A 146 -25.91 -5.87 14.22
N TYR A 147 -24.60 -6.12 14.24
CA TYR A 147 -23.78 -5.88 15.42
C TYR A 147 -23.41 -4.40 15.55
N ALA A 148 -23.78 -3.79 16.67
CA ALA A 148 -23.48 -2.39 16.97
C ALA A 148 -21.98 -2.04 16.90
N VAL A 149 -21.10 -3.01 17.19
CA VAL A 149 -19.64 -2.83 17.10
C VAL A 149 -19.14 -2.56 15.68
N GLY A 150 -19.93 -2.88 14.63
CA GLY A 150 -19.56 -2.62 13.23
C GLY A 150 -19.22 -1.14 12.98
N PHE A 151 -19.99 -0.22 13.56
CA PHE A 151 -19.71 1.22 13.47
C PHE A 151 -18.36 1.60 14.10
N ASN A 152 -18.01 1.03 15.25
CA ASN A 152 -16.72 1.28 15.90
C ASN A 152 -15.56 0.77 15.03
N VAL A 153 -15.71 -0.39 14.41
CA VAL A 153 -14.70 -0.93 13.49
C VAL A 153 -14.55 -0.04 12.25
N ILE A 154 -15.64 0.49 11.69
CA ILE A 154 -15.59 1.42 10.56
C ILE A 154 -14.93 2.75 10.97
N HIS A 155 -15.17 3.22 12.19
CA HIS A 155 -14.46 4.38 12.74
C HIS A 155 -12.95 4.15 12.80
N TRP A 156 -12.51 3.00 13.31
CA TRP A 156 -11.10 2.60 13.30
C TRP A 156 -10.55 2.45 11.89
N HIS A 157 -11.31 1.89 10.96
CA HIS A 157 -10.93 1.81 9.55
C HIS A 157 -10.60 3.20 8.99
N LYS A 158 -11.45 4.20 9.22
CA LYS A 158 -11.20 5.59 8.81
C LYS A 158 -9.95 6.19 9.44
N PHE A 159 -9.62 5.84 10.67
CA PHE A 159 -8.35 6.26 11.27
C PHE A 159 -7.16 5.58 10.58
N LEU A 160 -7.28 4.27 10.31
CA LEU A 160 -6.22 3.46 9.70
C LEU A 160 -5.92 3.86 8.25
N THR A 161 -6.86 4.45 7.51
CA THR A 161 -6.58 4.95 6.14
C THR A 161 -5.47 5.99 6.11
N GLY A 162 -5.25 6.73 7.20
CA GLY A 162 -4.13 7.65 7.33
C GLY A 162 -2.76 6.98 7.14
N LEU A 163 -2.62 5.70 7.49
CA LEU A 163 -1.39 4.93 7.22
C LEU A 163 -1.13 4.79 5.72
N ILE A 164 -2.19 4.58 4.93
CA ILE A 164 -2.12 4.44 3.48
C ILE A 164 -1.79 5.77 2.83
N GLU A 165 -2.41 6.86 3.27
CA GLU A 165 -2.14 8.20 2.76
C GLU A 165 -0.66 8.57 2.96
N VAL A 166 -0.14 8.42 4.18
CA VAL A 166 1.28 8.66 4.48
C VAL A 166 2.16 7.74 3.64
N TYR A 167 1.80 6.46 3.51
CA TYR A 167 2.55 5.50 2.72
C TYR A 167 2.64 5.90 1.25
N ILE A 168 1.55 6.33 0.62
CA ILE A 168 1.54 6.75 -0.79
C ILE A 168 2.53 7.90 -1.00
N PHE A 169 2.51 8.91 -0.14
CA PHE A 169 3.45 10.04 -0.26
C PHE A 169 4.89 9.59 -0.07
N ALA A 170 5.20 8.87 1.01
CA ALA A 170 6.56 8.45 1.33
C ALA A 170 7.12 7.48 0.27
N HIS A 171 6.35 6.46 -0.13
CA HIS A 171 6.75 5.46 -1.11
C HIS A 171 6.92 6.07 -2.51
N SER A 172 5.99 6.93 -2.93
CA SER A 172 6.09 7.59 -4.24
C SER A 172 7.27 8.54 -4.30
N ALA A 173 7.51 9.33 -3.24
CA ALA A 173 8.67 10.20 -3.15
C ALA A 173 9.99 9.41 -3.24
N MET A 174 10.10 8.30 -2.51
CA MET A 174 11.25 7.41 -2.58
C MET A 174 11.48 6.87 -3.99
N GLY A 175 10.44 6.32 -4.64
CA GLY A 175 10.54 5.78 -6.00
C GLY A 175 10.93 6.84 -7.03
N LEU A 176 10.34 8.03 -6.96
CA LEU A 176 10.66 9.15 -7.86
C LEU A 176 12.07 9.69 -7.63
N LEU A 177 12.52 9.78 -6.38
CA LEU A 177 13.88 10.21 -6.03
C LEU A 177 14.92 9.22 -6.57
N HIS A 178 14.70 7.91 -6.37
CA HIS A 178 15.58 6.87 -6.93
C HIS A 178 15.62 6.93 -8.47
N PHE A 179 14.47 7.12 -9.12
CA PHE A 179 14.43 7.30 -10.57
C PHE A 179 15.21 8.54 -11.02
N ALA A 180 14.95 9.70 -10.42
CA ALA A 180 15.60 10.96 -10.78
C ALA A 180 17.12 10.88 -10.60
N LEU A 181 17.60 10.41 -9.45
CA LEU A 181 19.03 10.31 -9.18
C LEU A 181 19.73 9.35 -10.16
N ARG A 182 19.08 8.26 -10.57
CA ARG A 182 19.62 7.36 -11.59
C ARG A 182 19.69 7.99 -12.99
N GLN A 183 18.83 8.95 -13.30
CA GLN A 183 18.87 9.67 -14.59
C GLN A 183 19.91 10.80 -14.58
N PHE A 184 20.08 11.49 -13.46
CA PHE A 184 20.86 12.73 -13.40
C PHE A 184 22.26 12.57 -12.78
N LEU A 185 22.52 11.51 -12.03
CA LEU A 185 23.85 11.20 -11.50
C LEU A 185 24.46 10.02 -12.27
N PRO A 186 25.64 10.17 -12.89
CA PRO A 186 26.36 9.05 -13.47
C PRO A 186 26.79 8.13 -12.32
N VAL A 187 26.03 7.07 -12.08
CA VAL A 187 26.49 5.99 -11.21
C VAL A 187 27.69 5.37 -11.91
N LYS A 188 28.90 5.57 -11.36
CA LYS A 188 30.08 4.83 -11.79
C LYS A 188 29.73 3.35 -11.65
N ARG A 189 29.63 2.65 -12.77
CA ARG A 189 29.62 1.19 -12.79
C ARG A 189 31.06 0.78 -12.51
N GLU A 190 31.33 0.35 -11.29
CA GLU A 190 32.54 -0.41 -10.97
C GLU A 190 32.39 -1.85 -11.47
#